data_AF-A0A7K0VJF8-F1
#
_entry.id   AF-A0A7K0VJF8-F1
#
_cell.length_a   1.000
_cell.length_b   1.000
_cell.length_c   1.000
_cell.angle_alpha   90.00
_cell.angle_beta   90.00
_cell.angle_gamma   90.00
#
_symmetry.space_group_name_H-M   'P 1'
#
loop_
_entity.id
_entity.type
_entity.pdbx_description
1 polymer ?
#
loop_
_entity_poly.entity_id
_entity_poly.type
_entity_poly.pdbx_seq_one_letter_code
_entity_poly.pdbx_strand_id
1 'polypeptide(L)'
;MTTAVPMSLLSDTATVGADGSLFIGGCSVSELAATYGTPLFVYDEDHLRARCREAVQAFGRRNVVYASKAFLCKAMALLAYEEGLLLDVATGGELHIVLAAGVPASACVMHGNNKSVQELRHAITAGVHHIVVDSFDEMDRLDALHGEGLPCPDVLLRITPGVHAHTHEFIATGQDDSKFGFNLGNGDAA
;
A
#
# COMPACT_ATOMS: atom_id res chain seq x y z
N MET A 1 15.85 -19.35 30.21
CA MET A 1 16.41 -19.72 28.89
C MET A 1 15.62 -18.93 27.87
N THR A 2 16.20 -17.88 27.31
CA THR A 2 15.61 -17.16 26.18
C THR A 2 15.55 -18.12 25.01
N THR A 3 14.35 -18.60 24.66
CA THR A 3 14.15 -19.38 23.43
C THR A 3 14.53 -18.49 22.26
N ALA A 4 15.47 -18.96 21.44
CA ALA A 4 15.85 -18.30 20.19
C ALA A 4 14.59 -18.01 19.36
N VAL A 5 14.53 -16.84 18.71
CA VAL A 5 13.42 -16.51 17.80
C VAL A 5 13.39 -17.57 16.69
N PRO A 6 12.23 -18.20 16.41
CA PRO A 6 12.12 -19.14 15.31
C PRO A 6 12.55 -18.48 13.99
N MET A 7 13.43 -19.13 13.22
CA MET A 7 13.91 -18.60 11.94
C MET A 7 12.78 -18.30 10.95
N SER A 8 11.65 -19.02 11.05
CA SER A 8 10.45 -18.80 10.23
C SER A 8 9.74 -17.47 10.50
N LEU A 9 10.09 -16.75 11.58
CA LEU A 9 9.58 -15.42 11.89
C LEU A 9 10.53 -14.30 11.42
N LEU A 10 11.69 -14.65 10.88
CA LEU A 10 12.66 -13.71 10.32
C LEU A 10 12.55 -13.69 8.78
N SER A 11 13.25 -12.76 8.14
CA SER A 11 13.33 -12.70 6.68
C SER A 11 13.92 -13.99 6.10
N ASP A 12 13.51 -14.36 4.88
CA ASP A 12 13.88 -15.64 4.26
C ASP A 12 15.39 -15.84 4.09
N THR A 13 16.15 -14.74 3.96
CA THR A 13 17.62 -14.78 3.81
C THR A 13 18.36 -14.82 5.15
N ALA A 14 17.65 -14.85 6.27
CA ALA A 14 18.26 -14.84 7.60
C ALA A 14 19.05 -16.12 7.85
N THR A 15 20.27 -15.99 8.36
CA THR A 15 21.15 -17.11 8.71
C THR A 15 21.87 -16.86 10.02
N VAL A 16 22.33 -17.94 10.67
CA VAL A 16 23.15 -17.86 11.90
C VAL A 16 24.51 -18.48 11.60
N GLY A 17 25.57 -17.71 11.83
CA GLY A 17 26.96 -18.15 11.68
C GLY A 17 27.36 -19.20 12.71
N ALA A 18 28.49 -19.87 12.47
CA ALA A 18 29.02 -20.88 13.40
C ALA A 18 29.40 -20.30 14.77
N ASP A 19 29.62 -18.99 14.86
CA ASP A 19 29.88 -18.21 16.07
C ASP A 19 28.59 -17.71 16.75
N GLY A 20 27.42 -17.99 16.18
CA GLY A 20 26.12 -17.53 16.67
C GLY A 20 25.69 -16.14 16.17
N SER A 21 26.48 -15.50 15.29
CA SER A 21 26.15 -14.18 14.74
C SER A 21 24.96 -14.26 13.77
N LEU A 22 24.00 -13.33 13.88
CA LEU A 22 22.84 -13.24 12.99
C LEU A 22 23.17 -12.41 11.74
N PHE A 23 22.81 -12.94 10.58
CA PHE A 23 22.92 -12.25 9.30
C PHE A 23 21.54 -12.11 8.66
N ILE A 24 21.28 -10.96 8.01
CA ILE A 24 20.09 -10.68 7.20
C ILE A 24 20.56 -10.13 5.86
N GLY A 25 20.12 -10.71 4.74
CA GLY A 25 20.58 -10.31 3.40
C GLY A 25 22.08 -10.46 3.21
N GLY A 26 22.71 -11.42 3.91
CA GLY A 26 24.17 -11.58 3.94
C GLY A 26 24.93 -10.55 4.79
N CYS A 27 24.25 -9.61 5.43
CA CYS A 27 24.86 -8.58 6.28
C CYS A 27 24.80 -8.97 7.75
N SER A 28 25.92 -8.85 8.47
CA SER A 28 25.98 -9.08 9.92
C SER A 28 25.17 -8.02 10.67
N VAL A 29 24.18 -8.44 11.47
CA VAL A 29 23.32 -7.51 12.22
C VAL A 29 24.12 -6.70 13.24
N SER A 30 25.17 -7.27 13.85
CA SER A 30 26.03 -6.54 14.78
C SER A 30 26.90 -5.49 14.08
N GLU A 31 27.36 -5.76 12.86
CA GLU A 31 28.13 -4.79 12.07
C GLU A 31 27.24 -3.64 11.59
N LEU A 32 26.00 -3.95 11.18
CA LEU A 32 24.99 -2.93 10.87
C LEU A 32 24.70 -2.03 12.08
N ALA A 33 24.52 -2.61 13.26
CA ALA A 33 24.29 -1.85 14.49
C ALA A 33 25.49 -0.97 14.87
N ALA A 34 26.72 -1.47 14.69
CA ALA A 34 27.93 -0.67 14.93
C ALA A 34 28.09 0.48 13.93
N THR A 35 27.69 0.27 12.67
CA THR A 35 27.84 1.24 11.58
C THR A 35 26.76 2.33 11.62
N TYR A 36 25.49 1.94 11.82
CA TYR A 36 24.33 2.82 11.70
C TYR A 36 23.70 3.22 13.04
N GLY A 37 24.16 2.64 14.15
CA GLY A 37 23.61 2.85 15.48
C GLY A 37 22.30 2.08 15.73
N THR A 38 21.71 2.27 16.91
CA THR A 38 20.44 1.64 17.31
C THR A 38 19.51 2.65 18.00
N PRO A 39 18.18 2.55 17.84
CA PRO A 39 17.42 1.50 17.15
C PRO A 39 17.56 1.57 15.61
N LEU A 40 17.56 0.41 14.96
CA LEU A 40 17.76 0.28 13.51
C LEU A 40 16.69 -0.64 12.90
N PHE A 41 16.05 -0.17 11.83
CA PHE A 41 15.21 -1.02 10.97
C PHE A 41 16.06 -1.56 9.81
N VAL A 42 16.15 -2.88 9.70
CA VAL A 42 16.85 -3.57 8.60
C VAL A 42 15.80 -4.21 7.72
N TYR A 43 15.69 -3.74 6.48
CA TYR A 43 14.79 -4.30 5.48
C TYR A 43 15.59 -5.22 4.55
N ASP A 44 15.21 -6.49 4.51
CA ASP A 44 15.75 -7.46 3.56
C ASP A 44 15.08 -7.26 2.19
N GLU A 45 15.81 -6.66 1.25
CA GLU A 45 15.31 -6.36 -0.09
C GLU A 45 14.93 -7.64 -0.87
N ASP A 46 15.72 -8.71 -0.77
CA ASP A 46 15.46 -9.96 -1.49
C ASP A 46 14.18 -10.61 -0.98
N HIS A 47 13.96 -10.59 0.34
CA HIS A 47 12.71 -11.06 0.94
C HIS A 47 11.50 -10.22 0.47
N LEU A 48 11.61 -8.89 0.52
CA LEU A 48 10.52 -7.99 0.07
C LEU A 48 10.17 -8.23 -1.41
N ARG A 49 11.19 -8.33 -2.27
CA ARG A 49 11.00 -8.62 -3.69
C ARG A 49 10.41 -10.02 -3.91
N ALA A 50 10.81 -11.02 -3.12
CA ALA A 50 10.24 -12.36 -3.20
C ALA A 50 8.73 -12.37 -2.89
N ARG A 51 8.30 -11.65 -1.85
CA ARG A 51 6.86 -11.51 -1.54
C ARG A 51 6.08 -10.79 -2.63
N CYS A 52 6.68 -9.78 -3.25
CA CYS A 52 6.09 -9.10 -4.41
C CYS A 52 5.88 -10.07 -5.59
N ARG A 53 6.92 -10.83 -5.95
CA ARG A 53 6.84 -11.82 -7.04
C ARG A 53 5.84 -12.92 -6.77
N GLU A 54 5.79 -13.43 -5.55
CA GLU A 54 4.81 -14.45 -5.15
C GLU A 54 3.38 -13.97 -5.38
N ALA A 55 3.05 -12.75 -4.94
CA ALA A 55 1.74 -12.17 -5.15
C ALA A 55 1.44 -11.98 -6.66
N VAL A 56 2.39 -11.44 -7.42
CA VAL A 56 2.22 -11.24 -8.87
C VAL A 56 2.07 -12.57 -9.62
N GLN A 57 2.77 -13.63 -9.21
CA GLN A 57 2.62 -14.97 -9.78
C GLN A 57 1.23 -15.56 -9.49
N ALA A 58 0.71 -15.36 -8.28
CA ALA A 58 -0.58 -15.89 -7.86
C ALA A 58 -1.77 -15.17 -8.52
N PHE A 59 -1.72 -13.83 -8.61
CA PHE A 59 -2.86 -13.01 -9.03
C PHE A 59 -2.71 -12.36 -10.41
N GLY A 60 -1.51 -12.40 -10.99
CA GLY A 60 -1.19 -11.78 -12.27
C GLY A 60 -0.66 -10.34 -12.14
N ARG A 61 0.10 -9.91 -13.17
CA ARG A 61 0.66 -8.56 -13.22
C ARG A 61 -0.46 -7.51 -13.30
N ARG A 62 -0.28 -6.39 -12.60
CA ARG A 62 -1.29 -5.31 -12.45
C ARG A 62 -2.58 -5.69 -11.72
N ASN A 63 -2.69 -6.89 -11.15
CA ASN A 63 -3.82 -7.27 -10.28
C ASN A 63 -3.46 -7.23 -8.77
N VAL A 64 -2.23 -6.84 -8.45
CA VAL A 64 -1.72 -6.74 -7.08
C VAL A 64 -1.37 -5.29 -6.81
N VAL A 65 -1.89 -4.77 -5.70
CA VAL A 65 -1.66 -3.40 -5.25
C VAL A 65 -0.90 -3.45 -3.93
N TYR A 66 0.29 -2.87 -3.89
CA TYR A 66 1.05 -2.70 -2.65
C TYR A 66 0.39 -1.62 -1.78
N ALA A 67 0.13 -1.95 -0.52
CA ALA A 67 -0.46 -1.03 0.43
C ALA A 67 0.59 -0.11 1.09
N SER A 68 0.77 1.11 0.58
CA SER A 68 1.70 2.15 1.02
C SER A 68 1.65 2.41 2.54
N LYS A 69 0.45 2.31 3.12
CA LYS A 69 0.22 2.49 4.57
C LYS A 69 1.01 1.52 5.45
N ALA A 70 1.47 0.40 4.90
CA ALA A 70 2.35 -0.53 5.61
C ALA A 70 3.74 0.08 5.82
N PHE A 71 4.33 0.63 4.76
CA PHE A 71 5.58 1.37 4.77
C PHE A 71 5.78 2.05 3.41
N LEU A 72 6.04 3.35 3.37
CA LEU A 72 6.31 4.06 2.12
C LEU A 72 7.54 4.94 2.22
N CYS A 73 8.48 4.72 1.30
CA CYS A 73 9.56 5.62 0.97
C CYS A 73 9.86 5.47 -0.54
N LYS A 74 10.72 6.32 -1.10
CA LYS A 74 11.04 6.26 -2.54
C LYS A 74 11.59 4.89 -2.97
N ALA A 75 12.45 4.28 -2.14
CA ALA A 75 13.02 2.96 -2.44
C ALA A 75 11.96 1.86 -2.45
N MET A 76 11.06 1.83 -1.46
CA MET A 76 9.97 0.86 -1.40
C MET A 76 8.98 1.03 -2.56
N ALA A 77 8.66 2.29 -2.92
CA ALA A 77 7.79 2.58 -4.05
C ALA A 77 8.36 2.05 -5.37
N LEU A 78 9.64 2.34 -5.63
CA LEU A 78 10.33 1.87 -6.83
C LEU A 78 10.45 0.34 -6.84
N LEU A 79 10.82 -0.28 -5.72
CA LEU A 79 10.91 -1.74 -5.58
C LEU A 79 9.60 -2.43 -5.93
N ALA A 80 8.47 -2.00 -5.33
CA ALA A 80 7.16 -2.60 -5.60
C ALA A 80 6.78 -2.48 -7.09
N TYR A 81 7.04 -1.32 -7.69
CA TYR A 81 6.78 -1.08 -9.11
C TYR A 81 7.64 -1.95 -10.04
N GLU A 82 8.94 -2.07 -9.76
CA GLU A 82 9.87 -2.92 -10.50
C GLU A 82 9.43 -4.40 -10.48
N GLU A 83 8.95 -4.88 -9.33
CA GLU A 83 8.42 -6.24 -9.19
C GLU A 83 7.02 -6.43 -9.80
N GLY A 84 6.42 -5.36 -10.36
CA GLY A 84 5.20 -5.43 -11.16
C GLY A 84 3.89 -5.21 -10.41
N LEU A 85 3.96 -4.67 -9.20
CA LEU A 85 2.78 -4.27 -8.43
C LEU A 85 2.32 -2.88 -8.87
N LEU A 86 1.03 -2.64 -8.73
CA LEU A 86 0.50 -1.29 -8.59
C LEU A 86 0.73 -0.80 -7.16
N LEU A 87 0.54 0.49 -6.90
CA LEU A 87 0.69 1.06 -5.57
C LEU A 87 -0.62 1.73 -5.16
N ASP A 88 -1.10 1.45 -3.96
CA ASP A 88 -2.13 2.31 -3.37
C ASP A 88 -1.47 3.59 -2.85
N VAL A 89 -2.21 4.70 -2.90
CA VAL A 89 -1.85 5.96 -2.27
C VAL A 89 -3.09 6.54 -1.60
N ALA A 90 -3.02 6.85 -0.32
CA ALA A 90 -4.17 7.31 0.45
C ALA A 90 -4.29 8.84 0.53
N THR A 91 -3.22 9.57 0.20
CA THR A 91 -3.14 11.03 0.29
C THR A 91 -2.26 11.60 -0.82
N GLY A 92 -2.35 12.92 -1.03
CA GLY A 92 -1.46 13.63 -1.96
C GLY A 92 0.02 13.55 -1.60
N GLY A 93 0.36 13.39 -0.31
CA GLY A 93 1.74 13.21 0.15
C GLY A 93 2.33 11.87 -0.27
N GLU A 94 1.54 10.80 -0.18
CA GLU A 94 1.95 9.47 -0.64
C GLU A 94 2.11 9.44 -2.17
N LEU A 95 1.15 10.02 -2.91
CA LEU A 95 1.27 10.19 -4.36
C LEU A 95 2.56 10.95 -4.73
N HIS A 96 2.86 12.03 -4.00
CA HIS A 96 4.09 12.78 -4.22
C HIS A 96 5.36 11.93 -4.02
N ILE A 97 5.42 11.10 -2.97
CA ILE A 97 6.57 10.21 -2.73
C ILE A 97 6.74 9.21 -3.88
N VAL A 98 5.65 8.62 -4.36
CA VAL A 98 5.66 7.63 -5.45
C VAL A 98 6.15 8.28 -6.75
N LEU A 99 5.62 9.46 -7.11
CA LEU A 99 6.06 10.19 -8.30
C LEU A 99 7.52 10.65 -8.17
N ALA A 100 7.96 11.08 -6.99
CA ALA A 100 9.34 11.46 -6.72
C ALA A 100 10.31 10.27 -6.76
N ALA A 101 9.82 9.03 -6.68
CA ALA A 101 10.58 7.81 -6.89
C ALA A 101 10.74 7.44 -8.38
N GLY A 102 10.10 8.17 -9.29
CA GLY A 102 10.10 7.88 -10.73
C GLY A 102 9.05 6.84 -11.15
N VAL A 103 8.15 6.45 -10.25
CA VAL A 103 7.03 5.56 -10.57
C VAL A 103 5.94 6.38 -11.26
N PRO A 104 5.40 5.95 -12.42
CA PRO A 104 4.37 6.71 -13.12
C PRO A 104 3.04 6.68 -12.36
N ALA A 105 2.27 7.77 -12.42
CA ALA A 105 0.95 7.84 -11.78
C ALA A 105 -0.01 6.74 -12.28
N SER A 106 0.15 6.28 -13.52
CA SER A 106 -0.61 5.17 -14.10
C SER A 106 -0.37 3.81 -13.43
N ALA A 107 0.56 3.74 -12.47
CA ALA A 107 0.76 2.60 -11.58
C ALA A 107 0.09 2.79 -10.20
N CYS A 108 -0.53 3.94 -9.93
CA CYS A 108 -1.13 4.27 -8.64
C CYS A 108 -2.65 4.07 -8.64
N VAL A 109 -3.19 3.63 -7.51
CA VAL A 109 -4.62 3.58 -7.19
C VAL A 109 -4.85 4.49 -5.98
N MET A 110 -5.62 5.57 -6.16
CA MET A 110 -5.83 6.55 -5.08
C MET A 110 -7.01 6.15 -4.19
N HIS A 111 -6.71 5.90 -2.91
CA HIS A 111 -7.68 5.68 -1.84
C HIS A 111 -7.80 6.93 -0.96
N GLY A 112 -8.71 6.88 0.02
CA GLY A 112 -8.89 7.93 1.02
C GLY A 112 -10.37 8.25 1.22
N ASN A 113 -10.81 8.38 2.47
CA ASN A 113 -12.23 8.59 2.79
C ASN A 113 -12.66 10.07 2.81
N ASN A 114 -11.72 10.98 2.53
CA ASN A 114 -11.99 12.42 2.48
C ASN A 114 -10.97 13.15 1.60
N LYS A 115 -10.88 12.75 0.33
CA LYS A 115 -9.93 13.36 -0.61
C LYS A 115 -10.33 14.82 -0.85
N SER A 116 -9.36 15.72 -0.72
CA SER A 116 -9.55 17.14 -1.04
C SER A 116 -9.65 17.36 -2.54
N VAL A 117 -10.27 18.48 -2.95
CA VAL A 117 -10.32 18.89 -4.37
C VAL A 117 -8.91 19.02 -4.97
N GLN A 118 -7.94 19.45 -4.17
CA GLN A 118 -6.54 19.58 -4.59
C GLN A 118 -5.89 18.22 -4.87
N GLU A 119 -6.13 17.24 -4.00
CA GLU A 119 -5.66 15.86 -4.19
C GLU A 119 -6.30 15.21 -5.40
N LEU A 120 -7.62 15.32 -5.56
CA LEU A 120 -8.35 14.80 -6.72
C LEU A 120 -7.84 15.43 -8.02
N ARG A 121 -7.70 16.76 -8.07
CA ARG A 121 -7.15 17.46 -9.25
C ARG A 121 -5.75 16.98 -9.59
N HIS A 122 -4.88 16.83 -8.59
CA HIS A 122 -3.53 16.35 -8.79
C HIS A 122 -3.51 14.91 -9.31
N ALA A 123 -4.31 14.02 -8.73
CA ALA A 123 -4.43 12.63 -9.17
C ALA A 123 -4.90 12.51 -10.64
N ILE A 124 -5.94 13.26 -11.00
CA ILE A 124 -6.47 13.29 -12.38
C ILE A 124 -5.42 13.84 -13.34
N THR A 125 -4.81 14.98 -13.02
CA THR A 125 -3.83 15.65 -13.89
C THR A 125 -2.56 14.80 -14.06
N ALA A 126 -2.13 14.08 -13.02
CA ALA A 126 -0.98 13.19 -13.08
C ALA A 126 -1.26 11.90 -13.87
N GLY A 127 -2.53 11.52 -14.06
CA GLY A 127 -2.92 10.28 -14.73
C GLY A 127 -2.91 9.06 -13.82
N VAL A 128 -3.42 9.20 -12.58
CA VAL A 128 -3.61 8.08 -11.65
C VAL A 128 -4.52 7.02 -12.29
N HIS A 129 -4.19 5.74 -12.11
CA HIS A 129 -4.89 4.64 -12.79
C HIS A 129 -6.36 4.51 -12.38
N HIS A 130 -6.63 4.57 -11.08
CA HIS A 130 -7.98 4.52 -10.54
C HIS A 130 -8.11 5.43 -9.32
N ILE A 131 -9.26 6.09 -9.19
CA ILE A 131 -9.67 6.75 -7.94
C ILE A 131 -10.75 5.89 -7.28
N VAL A 132 -10.48 5.42 -6.07
CA VAL A 132 -11.42 4.64 -5.28
C VAL A 132 -12.30 5.60 -4.49
N VAL A 133 -13.49 5.86 -5.01
CA VAL A 133 -14.48 6.80 -4.46
C VAL A 133 -15.09 6.24 -3.20
N ASP A 134 -15.15 7.07 -2.16
CA ASP A 134 -15.55 6.66 -0.81
C ASP A 134 -16.84 7.35 -0.33
N SER A 135 -17.35 8.38 -1.05
CA SER A 135 -18.58 9.10 -0.68
C SER A 135 -19.27 9.82 -1.86
N PHE A 136 -20.54 10.19 -1.67
CA PHE A 136 -21.30 11.04 -2.61
C PHE A 136 -20.65 12.41 -2.82
N ASP A 137 -20.19 13.06 -1.74
CA ASP A 137 -19.47 14.34 -1.82
C ASP A 137 -18.20 14.26 -2.69
N GLU A 138 -17.53 13.11 -2.70
CA GLU A 138 -16.37 12.88 -3.56
C GLU A 138 -16.79 12.78 -5.04
N MET A 139 -17.92 12.16 -5.35
CA MET A 139 -18.48 12.14 -6.71
C MET A 139 -18.82 13.55 -7.19
N ASP A 140 -19.46 14.37 -6.35
CA ASP A 140 -19.77 15.76 -6.68
C ASP A 140 -18.51 16.58 -6.97
N ARG A 141 -17.44 16.37 -6.20
CA ARG A 141 -16.13 17.01 -6.45
C ARG A 141 -15.52 16.56 -7.78
N LEU A 142 -15.62 15.26 -8.11
CA LEU A 142 -15.12 14.71 -9.37
C LEU A 142 -15.92 15.27 -10.57
N ASP A 143 -17.23 15.35 -10.46
CA ASP A 143 -18.10 15.94 -11.50
C ASP A 143 -17.78 17.43 -11.72
N ALA A 144 -17.63 18.20 -10.64
CA ALA A 144 -17.22 19.60 -10.73
C ALA A 144 -15.85 19.76 -11.42
N LEU A 145 -14.86 18.91 -11.07
CA LEU A 145 -13.54 18.93 -11.71
C LEU A 145 -13.62 18.58 -13.20
N HIS A 146 -14.46 17.61 -13.58
CA HIS A 146 -14.69 17.29 -14.98
C HIS A 146 -15.36 18.46 -15.73
N GLY A 147 -16.33 19.13 -15.11
CA GLY A 147 -16.99 20.33 -15.63
C GLY A 147 -16.05 21.51 -15.85
N GLU A 148 -14.95 21.58 -15.12
CA GLU A 148 -13.86 22.54 -15.36
C GLU A 148 -12.94 22.17 -16.55
N GLY A 149 -13.16 21.01 -17.18
CA GLY A 149 -12.42 20.53 -18.34
C GLY A 149 -11.31 19.51 -18.03
N LEU A 150 -11.24 18.98 -16.81
CA LEU A 150 -10.32 17.87 -16.52
C LEU A 150 -10.81 16.56 -17.17
N PRO A 151 -9.89 15.63 -17.52
CA PRO A 151 -10.26 14.30 -17.96
C PRO A 151 -11.17 13.59 -16.94
N CYS A 152 -12.16 12.85 -17.41
CA CYS A 152 -12.96 11.98 -16.55
C CYS A 152 -12.07 10.82 -16.06
N PRO A 153 -11.85 10.67 -14.73
CA PRO A 153 -11.02 9.59 -14.22
C PRO A 153 -11.75 8.25 -14.24
N ASP A 154 -11.00 7.16 -14.37
CA ASP A 154 -11.52 5.83 -14.10
C ASP A 154 -11.73 5.67 -12.58
N VAL A 155 -12.96 5.40 -12.17
CA VAL A 155 -13.32 5.27 -10.75
C VAL A 155 -13.67 3.83 -10.38
N LEU A 156 -13.39 3.47 -9.13
CA LEU A 156 -13.96 2.31 -8.46
C LEU A 156 -14.76 2.81 -7.27
N LEU A 157 -15.89 2.17 -6.96
CA LEU A 157 -16.66 2.47 -5.75
C LEU A 157 -16.21 1.56 -4.62
N ARG A 158 -15.91 2.13 -3.45
CA ARG A 158 -15.67 1.32 -2.26
C ARG A 158 -17.01 0.88 -1.68
N ILE A 159 -17.27 -0.43 -1.71
CA ILE A 159 -18.49 -1.00 -1.15
C ILE A 159 -18.22 -1.58 0.23
N THR A 160 -19.15 -1.34 1.15
CA THR A 160 -19.21 -1.95 2.47
C THR A 160 -20.24 -3.09 2.43
N PRO A 161 -19.80 -4.35 2.28
CA PRO A 161 -20.70 -5.47 1.99
C PRO A 161 -21.31 -6.11 3.25
N GLY A 162 -21.01 -5.61 4.46
CA GLY A 162 -21.45 -6.23 5.71
C GLY A 162 -20.79 -7.60 5.99
N VAL A 163 -19.67 -7.92 5.34
CA VAL A 163 -18.95 -9.20 5.50
C VAL A 163 -17.80 -9.08 6.51
N HIS A 164 -17.72 -10.05 7.41
CA HIS A 164 -16.69 -10.15 8.44
C HIS A 164 -15.60 -11.16 8.06
N ALA A 165 -14.34 -10.71 7.95
CA ALA A 165 -13.18 -11.62 7.93
C ALA A 165 -12.72 -11.84 9.38
N HIS A 166 -13.00 -13.01 9.95
CA HIS A 166 -12.73 -13.31 11.34
C HIS A 166 -11.25 -13.63 11.59
N THR A 167 -10.54 -12.73 12.28
CA THR A 167 -9.38 -13.10 13.12
C THR A 167 -9.37 -12.33 14.45
N HIS A 168 -9.79 -11.06 14.50
CA HIS A 168 -10.03 -10.31 15.75
C HIS A 168 -11.21 -9.32 15.62
N GLU A 169 -12.11 -9.33 16.62
CA GLU A 169 -13.39 -8.60 16.67
C GLU A 169 -13.27 -7.06 16.57
N PHE A 170 -12.07 -6.50 16.79
CA PHE A 170 -11.79 -5.06 16.80
C PHE A 170 -11.14 -4.52 15.51
N ILE A 171 -10.91 -5.34 14.48
CA ILE A 171 -10.27 -4.93 13.22
C ILE A 171 -11.18 -5.27 12.02
N ALA A 172 -12.43 -4.82 12.07
CA ALA A 172 -13.38 -4.96 10.98
C ALA A 172 -13.71 -3.58 10.39
N THR A 173 -13.20 -3.28 9.18
CA THR A 173 -13.42 -1.98 8.49
C THR A 173 -14.61 -2.00 7.51
N GLY A 174 -15.37 -3.10 7.48
CA GLY A 174 -16.56 -3.29 6.64
C GLY A 174 -17.87 -3.42 7.42
N GLN A 175 -17.93 -2.86 8.64
CA GLN A 175 -19.17 -2.78 9.42
C GLN A 175 -20.11 -1.72 8.82
N ASP A 176 -21.41 -1.83 9.08
CA ASP A 176 -22.39 -0.84 8.61
C ASP A 176 -22.15 0.56 9.18
N ASP A 177 -21.48 0.67 10.34
CA ASP A 177 -21.06 1.93 10.98
C ASP A 177 -19.63 2.34 10.59
N SER A 178 -19.13 1.83 9.47
CA SER A 178 -17.83 2.22 8.93
C SER A 178 -17.92 3.59 8.27
N LYS A 179 -16.95 4.47 8.56
CA LYS A 179 -16.76 5.75 7.85
C LYS A 179 -16.36 5.61 6.38
N PHE A 180 -16.35 4.38 5.86
CA PHE A 180 -15.75 4.02 4.59
C PHE A 180 -16.79 3.50 3.61
N GLY A 181 -16.80 4.06 2.41
CA GLY A 181 -17.55 3.54 1.26
C GLY A 181 -19.07 3.60 1.38
N PHE A 182 -19.73 2.95 0.42
CA PHE A 182 -21.18 2.89 0.27
C PHE A 182 -21.71 1.57 0.85
N ASN A 183 -22.71 1.65 1.70
CA ASN A 183 -23.29 0.48 2.35
C ASN A 183 -24.23 -0.27 1.39
N LEU A 184 -24.07 -1.60 1.31
CA LEU A 184 -24.90 -2.42 0.43
C LEU A 184 -26.29 -2.70 1.01
N GLY A 185 -26.41 -2.83 2.33
CA GLY A 185 -27.65 -3.18 3.03
C GLY A 185 -28.65 -2.03 3.16
N ASN A 186 -28.20 -0.77 3.10
CA ASN A 186 -29.08 0.41 3.20
C ASN A 186 -29.48 1.00 1.82
N GLY A 187 -28.94 0.46 0.73
CA GLY A 187 -29.22 0.90 -0.64
C GLY A 187 -28.27 1.96 -1.22
N ASP A 188 -27.24 2.40 -0.49
CA ASP A 188 -26.26 3.36 -1.03
C ASP A 188 -25.45 2.80 -2.20
N ALA A 189 -25.33 1.46 -2.28
CA ALA A 189 -24.65 0.72 -3.33
C ALA A 189 -25.58 -0.18 -4.18
N ALA A 190 -26.89 0.09 -4.20
CA ALA A 190 -27.90 -0.68 -4.93
C ALA A 190 -27.97 -0.34 -6.44
#